data_AF-A0A7V9RFU2-F1
#
_entry.id   AF-A0A7V9RFU2-F1
#
_cell.length_a   1.000
_cell.length_b   1.000
_cell.length_c   1.000
_cell.angle_alpha   90.00
_cell.angle_beta   90.00
_cell.angle_gamma   90.00
#
_symmetry.space_group_name_H-M   'P 1'
#
loop_
_entity.id
_entity.type
_entity.pdbx_description
1 polymer ?
#
loop_
_entity_poly.entity_id
_entity_poly.type
_entity_poly.pdbx_seq_one_letter_code
_entity_poly.pdbx_strand_id
1 'polypeptide(L)'
;MARKLADITAELQAAAAIDGEALLDALLVAYRARPLPELVELITLAGKRVSAQYPTTGSLNDQHTRWSDIAVKQRAVDLEWLLATMITGRTEYSIERLTKIERWPIDPRLSAGLLALASDKQISSRQFWKPAFDVIGKQIHLGLVPILAPMRELIPQTEFENFLKKKLVVIDGKLARFDPPSASTTERAALAKLSERLALKQHRAANKTADEFLREIWATPNDDGLREVFADWLQERGDPRGEFITLQLTRLRTIAKSRAPASGMVLRQLNPQMAEAFAREKALLTEHRRAWSVPFEATLAHPKSKFDRGFLSTAHVHWRKLSSLPPLMTHPAWATVQQFQIDPEGERTCAAWIDHMIALGAVRV
;
A
#
# COMPACT_ATOMS: atom_id res chain seq x y z
N MET A 1 31.91 -29.16 9.76
CA MET A 1 30.79 -29.53 10.65
C MET A 1 29.52 -28.87 10.11
N ALA A 2 28.60 -29.65 9.54
CA ALA A 2 27.30 -29.13 9.11
C ALA A 2 26.52 -28.67 10.36
N ARG A 3 26.16 -27.39 10.42
CA ARG A 3 25.37 -26.82 11.52
C ARG A 3 24.03 -27.56 11.53
N LYS A 4 23.76 -28.35 12.57
CA LYS A 4 22.47 -29.04 12.74
C LYS A 4 21.39 -27.97 12.70
N LEU A 5 20.57 -27.97 11.65
CA LEU A 5 19.50 -26.98 11.48
C LEU A 5 18.52 -27.14 12.64
N ALA A 6 18.14 -26.03 13.27
CA ALA A 6 17.22 -26.01 14.40
C ALA A 6 15.85 -26.58 13.99
N ASP A 7 15.16 -27.29 14.87
CA ASP A 7 13.72 -27.55 14.71
C ASP A 7 12.99 -26.27 15.10
N ILE A 8 12.15 -25.75 14.20
CA ILE A 8 11.43 -24.49 14.41
C ILE A 8 9.93 -24.69 14.66
N THR A 9 9.49 -25.91 14.98
CA THR A 9 8.07 -26.25 15.15
C THR A 9 7.39 -25.35 16.19
N ALA A 10 8.04 -25.10 17.32
CA ALA A 10 7.48 -24.29 18.41
C ALA A 10 7.32 -22.82 18.01
N GLU A 11 8.31 -22.27 17.29
CA GLU A 11 8.32 -20.91 16.76
C GLU A 11 7.19 -20.72 15.74
N LEU A 12 6.98 -21.69 14.84
CA LEU A 12 5.87 -21.66 13.89
C LEU A 12 4.51 -21.73 14.58
N GLN A 13 4.38 -22.54 15.63
CA GLN A 13 3.15 -22.62 16.42
C GLN A 13 2.87 -21.32 17.19
N ALA A 14 3.89 -20.70 17.78
CA ALA A 14 3.77 -19.40 18.43
C ALA A 14 3.40 -18.30 17.43
N ALA A 15 4.00 -18.30 16.24
CA ALA A 15 3.67 -17.38 15.15
C ALA A 15 2.19 -17.47 14.73
N ALA A 16 1.54 -18.63 14.90
CA ALA A 16 0.12 -18.78 14.56
C ALA A 16 -0.82 -17.96 15.45
N ALA A 17 -0.38 -17.56 16.65
CA ALA A 17 -1.17 -16.79 17.60
C ALA A 17 -1.00 -15.27 17.48
N ILE A 18 -0.07 -14.80 16.65
CA ILE A 18 0.25 -13.38 16.47
C ILE A 18 -0.07 -12.88 15.06
N ASP A 19 -0.15 -11.56 14.92
CA ASP A 19 -0.54 -10.84 13.70
C ASP A 19 0.32 -9.59 13.51
N GLY A 20 0.18 -8.93 12.35
CA GLY A 20 0.82 -7.65 12.07
C GLY A 20 2.35 -7.75 11.94
N GLU A 21 3.04 -6.66 12.30
CA GLU A 21 4.51 -6.55 12.28
C GLU A 21 5.19 -7.68 13.06
N ALA A 22 4.64 -8.05 14.23
CA ALA A 22 5.17 -9.11 15.07
C ALA A 22 5.18 -10.49 14.38
N LEU A 23 4.15 -10.79 13.57
CA LEU A 23 4.13 -12.02 12.77
C LEU A 23 5.24 -12.03 11.73
N LEU A 24 5.44 -10.93 11.02
CA LEU A 24 6.50 -10.82 10.00
C LEU A 24 7.88 -11.02 10.64
N ASP A 25 8.13 -10.38 11.78
CA ASP A 25 9.39 -10.52 12.51
C ASP A 25 9.62 -11.96 12.97
N ALA A 26 8.59 -12.63 13.51
CA ALA A 26 8.68 -14.04 13.93
C ALA A 26 9.00 -14.97 12.76
N LEU A 27 8.36 -14.77 11.59
CA LEU A 27 8.64 -15.56 10.39
C LEU A 27 10.07 -15.35 9.88
N LEU A 28 10.59 -14.12 9.95
CA LEU A 28 11.97 -13.80 9.57
C LEU A 28 13.00 -14.43 10.52
N VAL A 29 12.72 -14.44 11.83
CA VAL A 29 13.56 -15.15 12.81
C VAL A 29 13.59 -16.64 12.50
N ALA A 30 12.42 -17.25 12.25
CA ALA A 30 12.32 -18.66 11.87
C ALA A 30 13.10 -18.96 10.58
N TYR A 31 12.98 -18.11 9.55
CA TYR A 31 13.69 -18.28 8.28
C TYR A 31 15.21 -18.19 8.43
N ARG A 32 15.72 -17.28 9.26
CA ARG A 32 17.16 -17.14 9.53
C ARG A 32 17.73 -18.35 10.27
N ALA A 33 16.93 -19.00 11.12
CA ALA A 33 17.31 -20.24 11.79
C ALA A 33 17.20 -21.46 10.86
N ARG A 34 16.18 -21.46 9.99
CA ARG A 34 15.80 -22.57 9.13
C ARG A 34 15.19 -22.03 7.82
N PRO A 35 15.98 -21.88 6.75
CA PRO A 35 15.56 -21.22 5.51
C PRO A 35 14.71 -22.12 4.61
N LEU A 36 13.55 -22.53 5.11
CA LEU A 36 12.59 -23.36 4.38
C LEU A 36 11.97 -22.57 3.21
N PRO A 37 11.78 -23.18 2.02
CA PRO A 37 11.12 -22.53 0.90
C PRO A 37 9.72 -21.98 1.22
N GLU A 38 8.93 -22.72 2.00
CA GLU A 38 7.56 -22.35 2.38
C GLU A 38 7.51 -21.07 3.22
N LEU A 39 8.56 -20.81 4.03
CA LEU A 39 8.68 -19.57 4.78
C LEU A 39 8.87 -18.36 3.88
N VAL A 40 9.52 -18.50 2.72
CA VAL A 40 9.70 -17.39 1.76
C VAL A 40 8.34 -16.87 1.28
N GLU A 41 7.42 -17.78 0.97
CA GLU A 41 6.07 -17.43 0.53
C GLU A 41 5.28 -16.74 1.66
N LEU A 42 5.32 -17.32 2.87
CA LEU A 42 4.66 -16.74 4.04
C LEU A 42 5.20 -15.35 4.40
N ILE A 43 6.52 -15.16 4.37
CA ILE A 43 7.17 -13.86 4.63
C ILE A 43 6.77 -12.84 3.58
N THR A 44 6.75 -13.24 2.31
CA THR A 44 6.32 -12.35 1.21
C THR A 44 4.88 -11.91 1.41
N LEU A 45 4.00 -12.85 1.76
CA LEU A 45 2.58 -12.58 1.99
C LEU A 45 2.34 -11.73 3.24
N ALA A 46 3.01 -12.04 4.34
CA ALA A 46 2.92 -11.27 5.57
C ALA A 46 3.44 -9.84 5.37
N GLY A 47 4.60 -9.70 4.72
CA GLY A 47 5.23 -8.42 4.35
C GLY A 47 4.27 -7.46 3.68
N LYS A 48 3.59 -7.94 2.63
CA LYS A 48 2.64 -7.13 1.86
C LYS A 48 1.50 -6.55 2.68
N ARG A 49 1.09 -7.25 3.75
CA ARG A 49 -0.05 -6.84 4.60
C ARG A 49 0.32 -5.77 5.62
N VAL A 50 1.58 -5.71 6.01
CA VAL A 50 2.05 -4.86 7.11
C VAL A 50 3.03 -3.80 6.63
N SER A 51 3.21 -3.71 5.31
CA SER A 51 4.06 -2.77 4.61
C SER A 51 3.82 -1.34 5.09
N ALA A 52 4.83 -0.76 5.73
CA ALA A 52 4.76 0.62 6.20
C ALA A 52 4.91 1.57 5.01
N GLN A 53 4.01 2.55 4.92
CA GLN A 53 4.03 3.56 3.86
C GLN A 53 4.53 4.88 4.42
N TYR A 54 5.48 5.48 3.70
CA TYR A 54 6.04 6.78 4.07
C TYR A 54 5.82 7.81 2.97
N PRO A 55 5.63 9.09 3.33
CA PRO A 55 5.50 10.14 2.34
C PRO A 55 6.74 10.19 1.44
N THR A 56 6.55 10.08 0.12
CA THR A 56 7.60 10.40 -0.88
C THR A 56 7.55 11.89 -1.24
N THR A 57 7.33 12.73 -0.23
CA THR A 57 7.12 14.16 -0.37
C THR A 57 8.34 15.02 -0.11
N GLY A 58 8.34 16.24 -0.65
CA GLY A 58 9.44 17.20 -0.51
C GLY A 58 10.49 17.07 -1.61
N SER A 59 11.61 17.77 -1.44
CA SER A 59 12.72 17.73 -2.39
C SER A 59 13.33 16.33 -2.46
N LEU A 60 14.08 16.04 -3.52
CA LEU A 60 14.78 14.76 -3.63
C LEU A 60 15.74 14.52 -2.45
N ASN A 61 16.35 15.57 -1.90
CA ASN A 61 17.21 15.49 -0.72
C ASN A 61 16.41 15.14 0.55
N ASP A 62 15.22 15.73 0.72
CA ASP A 62 14.34 15.40 1.85
C ASP A 62 13.88 13.95 1.77
N GLN A 63 13.51 13.49 0.57
CA GLN A 63 13.12 12.11 0.32
C GLN A 63 14.29 11.15 0.56
N HIS A 64 15.51 11.52 0.13
CA HIS A 64 16.72 10.74 0.39
C HIS A 64 17.07 10.65 1.87
N THR A 65 16.99 11.75 2.59
CA THR A 65 17.23 11.82 4.04
C THR A 65 16.20 10.96 4.77
N ARG A 66 14.91 11.13 4.48
CA ARG A 66 13.83 10.31 5.07
C ARG A 66 14.02 8.83 4.78
N TRP A 67 14.28 8.48 3.53
CA TRP A 67 14.54 7.09 3.15
C TRP A 67 15.71 6.53 3.96
N SER A 68 16.78 7.30 4.11
CA SER A 68 17.96 6.91 4.87
C SER A 68 17.67 6.72 6.35
N ASP A 69 16.91 7.62 6.97
CA ASP A 69 16.52 7.55 8.38
C ASP A 69 15.63 6.32 8.66
N ILE A 70 14.77 5.96 7.72
CA ILE A 70 13.96 4.73 7.79
C ILE A 70 14.86 3.50 7.60
N ALA A 71 15.72 3.51 6.57
CA ALA A 71 16.56 2.37 6.22
C ALA A 71 17.52 1.96 7.36
N VAL A 72 18.00 2.93 8.14
CA VAL A 72 18.90 2.67 9.29
C VAL A 72 18.19 1.93 10.43
N LYS A 73 16.85 2.01 10.52
CA LYS A 73 16.08 1.30 11.57
C LYS A 73 15.96 -0.19 11.32
N GLN A 74 16.16 -0.65 10.08
CA GLN A 74 16.14 -2.06 9.69
C GLN A 74 14.84 -2.82 10.07
N ARG A 75 13.70 -2.12 10.08
CA ARG A 75 12.40 -2.76 10.37
C ARG A 75 11.89 -3.51 9.15
N ALA A 76 11.46 -4.74 9.36
CA ALA A 76 11.00 -5.62 8.28
C ALA A 76 9.79 -5.06 7.52
N VAL A 77 8.93 -4.29 8.20
CA VAL A 77 7.75 -3.65 7.60
C VAL A 77 8.10 -2.54 6.61
N ASP A 78 9.30 -1.96 6.72
CA ASP A 78 9.73 -0.84 5.88
C ASP A 78 10.29 -1.30 4.54
N LEU A 79 10.68 -2.58 4.43
CA LEU A 79 11.48 -3.11 3.32
C LEU A 79 10.81 -2.94 1.95
N GLU A 80 9.50 -3.17 1.86
CA GLU A 80 8.78 -3.05 0.59
C GLU A 80 8.76 -1.61 0.07
N TRP A 81 8.45 -0.65 0.95
CA TRP A 81 8.51 0.77 0.60
C TRP A 81 9.94 1.19 0.24
N LEU A 82 10.94 0.73 0.98
CA LEU A 82 12.34 1.02 0.72
C LEU A 82 12.79 0.51 -0.65
N LEU A 83 12.36 -0.70 -1.04
CA LEU A 83 12.63 -1.28 -2.36
C LEU A 83 11.90 -0.56 -3.48
N ALA A 84 10.59 -0.32 -3.31
CA ALA A 84 9.76 0.38 -4.29
C ALA A 84 10.25 1.80 -4.57
N THR A 85 10.87 2.43 -3.58
CA THR A 85 11.43 3.79 -3.69
C THR A 85 12.94 3.79 -3.83
N MET A 86 13.61 2.65 -3.99
CA MET A 86 15.08 2.55 -4.00
C MET A 86 15.73 3.42 -5.07
N ILE A 87 15.21 3.34 -6.30
CA ILE A 87 15.75 4.04 -7.46
C ILE A 87 15.20 5.46 -7.51
N THR A 88 16.09 6.42 -7.75
CA THR A 88 15.72 7.83 -7.91
C THR A 88 16.30 8.40 -9.20
N GLY A 89 15.87 9.62 -9.55
CA GLY A 89 16.48 10.39 -10.65
C GLY A 89 17.94 10.78 -10.43
N ARG A 90 18.50 10.59 -9.22
CA ARG A 90 19.94 10.72 -8.95
C ARG A 90 20.56 9.37 -8.64
N THR A 91 21.50 8.97 -9.49
CA THR A 91 22.20 7.69 -9.39
C THR A 91 22.97 7.57 -8.07
N GLU A 92 23.56 8.67 -7.58
CA GLU A 92 24.35 8.71 -6.36
C GLU A 92 23.50 8.35 -5.13
N TYR A 93 22.26 8.83 -5.08
CA TYR A 93 21.33 8.48 -4.00
C TYR A 93 20.92 7.02 -4.07
N SER A 94 20.60 6.49 -5.26
CA SER A 94 20.29 5.06 -5.42
C SER A 94 21.46 4.19 -4.94
N ILE A 95 22.71 4.57 -5.25
CA ILE A 95 23.92 3.87 -4.78
C ILE A 95 24.03 3.95 -3.26
N GLU A 96 23.92 5.13 -2.65
CA GLU A 96 24.00 5.28 -1.20
C GLU A 96 22.91 4.47 -0.49
N ARG A 97 21.68 4.49 -1.02
CA ARG A 97 20.55 3.71 -0.50
C ARG A 97 20.85 2.21 -0.50
N LEU A 98 21.41 1.68 -1.59
CA LEU A 98 21.84 0.29 -1.65
C LEU A 98 22.87 -0.07 -0.57
N THR A 99 23.84 0.82 -0.28
CA THR A 99 24.83 0.57 0.78
C THR A 99 24.23 0.43 2.18
N LYS A 100 23.10 1.12 2.45
CA LYS A 100 22.38 1.00 3.72
C LYS A 100 21.65 -0.33 3.81
N ILE A 101 21.07 -0.77 2.70
CA ILE A 101 20.32 -2.03 2.60
C ILE A 101 21.22 -3.27 2.60
N GLU A 102 22.43 -3.18 2.05
CA GLU A 102 23.40 -4.30 2.08
C GLU A 102 23.70 -4.79 3.52
N ARG A 103 23.56 -3.91 4.52
CA ARG A 103 23.81 -4.21 5.93
C ARG A 103 22.59 -4.80 6.66
N TRP A 104 21.47 -4.98 5.98
CA TRP A 104 20.27 -5.53 6.60
C TRP A 104 20.45 -7.02 6.91
N PRO A 105 19.78 -7.52 7.96
CA PRO A 105 19.70 -8.96 8.21
C PRO A 105 19.09 -9.69 7.02
N ILE A 106 19.34 -11.01 6.93
CA ILE A 106 18.79 -11.84 5.86
C ILE A 106 17.25 -11.71 5.85
N ASP A 107 16.71 -11.39 4.68
CA ASP A 107 15.29 -11.26 4.38
C ASP A 107 15.09 -11.66 2.91
N PRO A 108 14.37 -12.77 2.62
CA PRO A 108 14.26 -13.28 1.26
C PRO A 108 13.54 -12.29 0.31
N ARG A 109 12.78 -11.33 0.84
CA ARG A 109 12.17 -10.27 0.01
C ARG A 109 13.21 -9.31 -0.57
N LEU A 110 14.38 -9.18 0.06
CA LEU A 110 15.42 -8.26 -0.39
C LEU A 110 16.04 -8.71 -1.72
N SER A 111 16.47 -9.97 -1.82
CA SER A 111 17.01 -10.50 -3.08
C SER A 111 15.96 -10.56 -4.18
N ALA A 112 14.72 -10.94 -3.83
CA ALA A 112 13.59 -10.91 -4.76
C ALA A 112 13.30 -9.50 -5.29
N GLY A 113 13.24 -8.50 -4.41
CA GLY A 113 12.95 -7.12 -4.78
C GLY A 113 14.06 -6.45 -5.58
N LEU A 114 15.33 -6.64 -5.21
CA LEU A 114 16.46 -6.14 -6.00
C LEU A 114 16.50 -6.76 -7.40
N LEU A 115 16.15 -8.04 -7.52
CA LEU A 115 16.06 -8.70 -8.81
C LEU A 115 14.89 -8.14 -9.64
N ALA A 116 13.73 -7.88 -9.03
CA ALA A 116 12.59 -7.27 -9.70
C ALA A 116 12.93 -5.87 -10.25
N LEU A 117 13.68 -5.06 -9.49
CA LEU A 117 14.17 -3.75 -9.95
C LEU A 117 15.08 -3.85 -11.18
N ALA A 118 15.82 -4.96 -11.33
CA ALA A 118 16.71 -5.15 -12.48
C ALA A 118 15.93 -5.34 -13.80
N SER A 119 14.70 -5.86 -13.71
CA SER A 119 13.80 -6.04 -14.86
C SER A 119 13.25 -4.71 -15.39
N ASP A 120 13.10 -3.71 -14.52
CA ASP A 120 12.52 -2.39 -14.86
C ASP A 120 13.54 -1.45 -15.55
N LYS A 121 14.85 -1.75 -15.44
CA LYS A 121 15.93 -1.05 -16.16
C LYS A 121 15.99 0.48 -15.93
N GLN A 122 15.38 0.99 -14.85
CA GLN A 122 15.38 2.43 -14.50
C GLN A 122 16.79 3.00 -14.22
N ILE A 123 17.75 2.14 -13.86
CA ILE A 123 19.15 2.48 -13.63
C ILE A 123 20.04 1.47 -14.35
N SER A 124 21.08 1.94 -15.04
CA SER A 124 22.04 1.08 -15.77
C SER A 124 23.45 1.08 -15.15
N SER A 125 23.64 1.82 -14.06
CA SER A 125 24.95 1.99 -13.40
C SER A 125 25.49 0.68 -12.85
N ARG A 126 26.68 0.28 -13.30
CA ARG A 126 27.40 -0.89 -12.75
C ARG A 126 27.79 -0.71 -11.29
N GLN A 127 27.98 0.52 -10.83
CA GLN A 127 28.31 0.82 -9.43
C GLN A 127 27.15 0.50 -8.50
N PHE A 128 25.91 0.61 -8.98
CA PHE A 128 24.71 0.15 -8.27
C PHE A 128 24.55 -1.37 -8.41
N TRP A 129 24.57 -1.89 -9.64
CA TRP A 129 24.19 -3.28 -9.86
C TRP A 129 25.21 -4.31 -9.40
N LYS A 130 26.51 -4.01 -9.40
CA LYS A 130 27.51 -4.99 -8.94
C LYS A 130 27.30 -5.35 -7.45
N PRO A 131 27.21 -4.39 -6.50
CA PRO A 131 26.83 -4.70 -5.12
C PRO A 131 25.43 -5.30 -4.98
N ALA A 132 24.45 -4.86 -5.76
CA ALA A 132 23.09 -5.41 -5.70
C ALA A 132 23.08 -6.92 -6.03
N PHE A 133 23.80 -7.33 -7.07
CA PHE A 133 23.96 -8.75 -7.40
C PHE A 133 24.79 -9.54 -6.38
N ASP A 134 25.67 -8.87 -5.63
CA ASP A 134 26.37 -9.51 -4.52
C ASP A 134 25.40 -9.77 -3.35
N VAL A 135 24.48 -8.84 -3.06
CA VAL A 135 23.39 -9.05 -2.08
C VAL A 135 22.45 -10.18 -2.53
N ILE A 136 21.97 -10.14 -3.78
CA ILE A 136 21.12 -11.21 -4.35
C ILE A 136 21.84 -12.56 -4.24
N GLY A 137 23.13 -12.59 -4.59
CA GLY A 137 23.94 -13.79 -4.55
C GLY A 137 24.27 -14.33 -3.16
N LYS A 138 24.10 -13.53 -2.09
CA LYS A 138 24.25 -13.94 -0.68
C LYS A 138 22.94 -14.52 -0.12
N GLN A 139 21.79 -14.17 -0.71
CA GLN A 139 20.46 -14.55 -0.24
C GLN A 139 19.69 -15.34 -1.31
N ILE A 140 20.31 -16.41 -1.81
CA ILE A 140 19.71 -17.31 -2.82
C ILE A 140 18.62 -18.16 -2.17
N HIS A 141 17.46 -18.23 -2.83
CA HIS A 141 16.36 -19.13 -2.47
C HIS A 141 15.51 -19.45 -3.71
N LEU A 142 14.71 -20.51 -3.64
CA LEU A 142 13.90 -20.99 -4.77
C LEU A 142 12.84 -19.98 -5.25
N GLY A 143 12.33 -19.12 -4.35
CA GLY A 143 11.41 -18.03 -4.72
C GLY A 143 11.96 -17.02 -5.75
N LEU A 144 13.25 -17.03 -6.08
CA LEU A 144 13.81 -16.21 -7.16
C LEU A 144 13.51 -16.76 -8.56
N VAL A 145 13.24 -18.07 -8.69
CA VAL A 145 13.06 -18.74 -9.99
C VAL A 145 11.96 -18.11 -10.86
N PRO A 146 10.76 -17.82 -10.33
CA PRO A 146 9.71 -17.18 -11.13
C PRO A 146 10.09 -15.77 -11.61
N ILE A 147 10.86 -15.03 -10.82
CA ILE A 147 11.32 -13.67 -11.14
C ILE A 147 12.37 -13.70 -12.25
N LEU A 148 13.26 -14.71 -12.23
CA LEU A 148 14.31 -14.90 -13.24
C LEU A 148 13.76 -15.40 -14.58
N ALA A 149 12.68 -16.17 -14.59
CA ALA A 149 12.13 -16.82 -15.79
C ALA A 149 11.97 -15.84 -16.98
N PRO A 150 11.28 -14.70 -16.87
CA PRO A 150 11.17 -13.75 -17.98
C PRO A 150 12.51 -13.09 -18.35
N MET A 151 13.44 -12.94 -17.40
CA MET A 151 14.75 -12.32 -17.62
C MET A 151 15.71 -13.24 -18.37
N ARG A 152 15.55 -14.57 -18.28
CA ARG A 152 16.38 -15.56 -18.97
C ARG A 152 16.18 -15.52 -20.48
N GLU A 153 14.98 -15.18 -20.92
CA GLU A 153 14.61 -15.04 -22.33
C GLU A 153 15.07 -13.70 -22.94
N LEU A 154 15.66 -12.81 -22.14
CA LEU A 154 16.13 -11.51 -22.61
C LEU A 154 17.24 -11.67 -23.67
N ILE A 155 17.01 -11.08 -24.84
CA ILE A 155 18.01 -10.88 -25.89
C ILE A 155 18.67 -9.51 -25.66
N PRO A 156 19.93 -9.43 -25.23
CA PRO A 156 20.57 -8.16 -24.91
C PRO A 156 20.72 -7.26 -26.14
N GLN A 157 20.30 -6.00 -26.02
CA GLN A 157 20.47 -4.94 -27.01
C GLN A 157 21.42 -3.84 -26.52
N THR A 158 21.67 -3.77 -25.21
CA THR A 158 22.51 -2.75 -24.58
C THR A 158 23.70 -3.38 -23.83
N GLU A 159 24.73 -2.58 -23.54
CA GLU A 159 25.84 -3.03 -22.70
C GLU A 159 25.39 -3.44 -21.29
N PHE A 160 24.37 -2.75 -20.76
CA PHE A 160 23.82 -3.08 -19.45
C PHE A 160 23.10 -4.43 -19.48
N GLU A 161 22.31 -4.73 -20.50
CA GLU A 161 21.65 -6.03 -20.62
C GLU A 161 22.66 -7.17 -20.83
N ASN A 162 23.77 -6.90 -21.52
CA ASN A 162 24.88 -7.85 -21.62
C ASN A 162 25.51 -8.13 -20.24
N PHE A 163 25.68 -7.10 -19.43
CA PHE A 163 26.12 -7.25 -18.04
C PHE A 163 25.09 -8.03 -17.20
N LEU A 164 23.81 -7.70 -17.34
CA LEU A 164 22.70 -8.36 -16.65
C LEU A 164 22.67 -9.85 -16.98
N LYS A 165 22.71 -10.22 -18.26
CA LYS A 165 22.74 -11.62 -18.72
C LYS A 165 23.89 -12.40 -18.11
N LYS A 166 25.10 -11.82 -18.05
CA LYS A 166 26.26 -12.44 -17.38
C LYS A 166 26.01 -12.67 -15.89
N LYS A 167 25.36 -11.72 -15.20
CA LYS A 167 25.01 -11.87 -13.78
C LYS A 167 23.93 -12.92 -13.55
N LEU A 168 22.92 -13.00 -14.42
CA LEU A 168 21.87 -14.02 -14.34
C LEU A 168 22.44 -15.43 -14.44
N VAL A 169 23.41 -15.68 -15.34
CA VAL A 169 24.11 -16.98 -15.44
C VAL A 169 24.77 -17.38 -14.11
N VAL A 170 25.37 -16.41 -13.39
CA VAL A 170 25.97 -16.67 -12.07
C VAL A 170 24.91 -17.03 -11.03
N ILE A 171 23.77 -16.33 -11.03
CA ILE A 171 22.65 -16.63 -10.13
C ILE A 171 22.05 -18.00 -10.43
N ASP A 172 21.85 -18.34 -11.70
CA ASP A 172 21.37 -19.66 -12.14
C ASP A 172 22.33 -20.77 -11.71
N GLY A 173 23.63 -20.56 -11.88
CA GLY A 173 24.65 -21.51 -11.42
C GLY A 173 24.68 -21.71 -9.90
N LYS A 174 24.26 -20.71 -9.12
CA LYS A 174 24.07 -20.82 -7.66
C LYS A 174 22.77 -21.55 -7.32
N LEU A 175 21.66 -21.20 -7.98
CA LEU A 175 20.36 -21.85 -7.80
C LEU A 175 20.43 -23.35 -8.14
N ALA A 176 21.13 -23.73 -9.21
CA ALA A 176 21.30 -25.12 -9.60
C ALA A 176 22.06 -25.96 -8.56
N ARG A 177 22.87 -25.32 -7.70
CA ARG A 177 23.61 -25.96 -6.60
C ARG A 177 22.96 -25.73 -5.24
N PHE A 178 21.86 -24.99 -5.20
CA PHE A 178 21.18 -24.65 -3.96
C PHE A 178 20.30 -25.83 -3.55
N ASP A 179 20.67 -26.45 -2.44
CA ASP A 179 19.92 -27.55 -1.83
C ASP A 179 19.18 -27.02 -0.59
N PRO A 180 17.88 -26.65 -0.72
CA PRO A 180 17.13 -26.10 0.40
C PRO A 180 16.83 -27.18 1.45
N PRO A 181 16.79 -26.81 2.74
CA PRO A 181 16.34 -27.73 3.76
C PRO A 181 14.89 -28.14 3.52
N SER A 182 14.59 -29.41 3.77
CA SER A 182 13.24 -29.93 3.74
C SER A 182 12.59 -29.87 5.12
N ALA A 183 11.32 -29.48 5.16
CA ALA A 183 10.55 -29.38 6.38
C ALA A 183 10.20 -30.79 6.93
N SER A 184 10.34 -30.97 8.25
CA SER A 184 9.85 -32.15 8.94
C SER A 184 8.32 -32.27 8.82
N THR A 185 7.75 -33.42 9.21
CA THR A 185 6.29 -33.59 9.18
C THR A 185 5.58 -32.59 10.10
N THR A 186 6.15 -32.27 11.26
CA THR A 186 5.60 -31.30 12.22
C THR A 186 5.72 -29.86 11.72
N GLU A 187 6.87 -29.51 11.14
CA GLU A 187 7.09 -28.20 10.51
C GLU A 187 6.10 -27.99 9.36
N ARG A 188 5.92 -28.98 8.48
CA ARG A 188 4.96 -28.93 7.36
C ARG A 188 3.53 -28.69 7.85
N ALA A 189 3.10 -29.38 8.91
CA ALA A 189 1.77 -29.18 9.46
C ALA A 189 1.58 -27.76 10.03
N ALA A 190 2.58 -27.22 10.73
CA ALA A 190 2.53 -25.86 11.27
C ALA A 190 2.53 -24.80 10.15
N LEU A 191 3.36 -24.97 9.12
CA LEU A 191 3.42 -24.11 7.93
C LEU A 191 2.09 -24.10 7.17
N ALA A 192 1.49 -25.27 6.95
CA ALA A 192 0.20 -25.39 6.27
C ALA A 192 -0.90 -24.62 7.01
N LYS A 193 -0.96 -24.74 8.34
CA LYS A 193 -1.92 -23.99 9.18
C LYS A 193 -1.72 -22.48 9.09
N LEU A 194 -0.47 -22.01 9.07
CA LEU A 194 -0.14 -20.59 8.89
C LEU A 194 -0.56 -20.09 7.50
N SER A 195 -0.26 -20.86 6.46
CA SER A 195 -0.64 -20.55 5.07
C SER A 195 -2.14 -20.44 4.91
N GLU A 196 -2.90 -21.43 5.39
CA GLU A 196 -4.36 -21.43 5.36
C GLU A 196 -4.95 -20.23 6.09
N ARG A 197 -4.44 -19.92 7.30
CA ARG A 197 -4.87 -18.75 8.06
C ARG A 197 -4.63 -17.44 7.30
N LEU A 198 -3.47 -17.30 6.66
CA LEU A 198 -3.19 -16.12 5.85
C LEU A 198 -4.11 -16.09 4.63
N ALA A 199 -4.24 -17.18 3.87
CA ALA A 199 -5.12 -17.27 2.70
C ALA A 199 -6.58 -16.95 3.03
N LEU A 200 -7.13 -17.49 4.12
CA LEU A 200 -8.49 -17.20 4.60
C LEU A 200 -8.71 -15.71 4.89
N LYS A 201 -7.73 -15.01 5.47
CA LYS A 201 -7.81 -13.54 5.66
C LYS A 201 -7.81 -12.78 4.33
N GLN A 202 -7.05 -13.27 3.34
CA GLN A 202 -7.02 -12.69 1.99
C GLN A 202 -8.35 -12.89 1.26
N HIS A 203 -8.90 -14.09 1.32
CA HIS A 203 -10.22 -14.39 0.78
C HIS A 203 -11.33 -13.62 1.50
N ARG A 204 -11.25 -13.42 2.82
CA ARG A 204 -12.19 -12.53 3.53
C ARG A 204 -12.13 -11.10 3.01
N ALA A 205 -10.95 -10.55 2.72
CA ALA A 205 -10.82 -9.23 2.13
C ALA A 205 -11.35 -9.17 0.68
N ALA A 206 -11.15 -10.22 -0.12
CA ALA A 206 -11.68 -10.32 -1.49
C ALA A 206 -13.20 -10.55 -1.54
N ASN A 207 -13.75 -11.26 -0.55
CA ASN A 207 -15.18 -11.55 -0.40
C ASN A 207 -15.94 -10.48 0.39
N LYS A 208 -15.26 -9.40 0.82
CA LYS A 208 -15.96 -8.29 1.45
C LYS A 208 -17.01 -7.72 0.50
N THR A 209 -18.22 -7.51 1.00
CA THR A 209 -19.22 -6.76 0.26
C THR A 209 -18.89 -5.26 0.29
N ALA A 210 -19.46 -4.48 -0.62
CA ALA A 210 -19.34 -3.03 -0.56
C ALA A 210 -19.80 -2.48 0.80
N ASP A 211 -20.88 -3.03 1.37
CA ASP A 211 -21.42 -2.63 2.68
C ASP A 211 -20.47 -2.92 3.84
N GLU A 212 -19.65 -3.97 3.76
CA GLU A 212 -18.62 -4.26 4.75
C GLU A 212 -17.49 -3.24 4.72
N PHE A 213 -17.01 -2.88 3.53
CA PHE A 213 -16.05 -1.78 3.38
C PHE A 213 -16.62 -0.46 3.88
N LEU A 214 -17.87 -0.14 3.51
CA LEU A 214 -18.52 1.08 3.94
C LEU A 214 -18.65 1.16 5.47
N ARG A 215 -19.05 0.07 6.13
CA ARG A 215 -19.12 0.02 7.60
C ARG A 215 -17.76 0.28 8.26
N GLU A 216 -16.69 -0.32 7.74
CA GLU A 216 -15.34 -0.08 8.28
C GLU A 216 -14.90 1.37 8.03
N ILE A 217 -15.14 1.91 6.84
CA ILE A 217 -14.81 3.31 6.52
C ILE A 217 -15.59 4.28 7.40
N TRP A 218 -16.86 4.00 7.72
CA TRP A 218 -17.64 4.83 8.64
C TRP A 218 -17.15 4.72 10.08
N ALA A 219 -16.63 3.56 10.49
CA ALA A 219 -16.02 3.39 11.81
C ALA A 219 -14.65 4.09 11.92
N THR A 220 -13.88 4.16 10.83
CA THR A 220 -12.56 4.83 10.77
C THR A 220 -12.48 5.86 9.63
N PRO A 221 -13.25 6.97 9.70
CA PRO A 221 -13.43 7.88 8.58
C PRO A 221 -12.21 8.74 8.22
N ASN A 222 -11.06 8.57 8.88
CA ASN A 222 -9.81 9.25 8.51
C ASN A 222 -8.72 8.28 8.01
N ASP A 223 -9.02 6.98 7.91
CA ASP A 223 -8.10 5.98 7.39
C ASP A 223 -8.06 6.03 5.85
N ASP A 224 -7.03 6.67 5.30
CA ASP A 224 -6.80 6.71 3.85
C ASP A 224 -6.36 5.34 3.30
N GLY A 225 -5.70 4.50 4.11
CA GLY A 225 -5.27 3.17 3.71
C GLY A 225 -6.45 2.23 3.46
N LEU A 226 -7.47 2.26 4.32
CA LEU A 226 -8.70 1.50 4.11
C LEU A 226 -9.45 1.94 2.84
N ARG A 227 -9.39 3.23 2.50
CA ARG A 227 -10.01 3.78 1.28
C ARG A 227 -9.26 3.38 0.01
N GLU A 228 -7.94 3.22 0.08
CA GLU A 228 -7.13 2.70 -1.03
C GLU A 228 -7.48 1.25 -1.32
N VAL A 229 -7.58 0.41 -0.28
CA VAL A 229 -8.00 -0.99 -0.45
C VAL A 229 -9.42 -1.06 -1.03
N PHE A 230 -10.34 -0.20 -0.58
CA PHE A 230 -11.67 -0.11 -1.16
C PHE A 230 -11.65 0.38 -2.62
N ALA A 231 -10.79 1.35 -2.95
CA ALA A 231 -10.64 1.87 -4.30
C ALA A 231 -10.11 0.81 -5.28
N ASP A 232 -9.15 -0.01 -4.86
CA ASP A 232 -8.65 -1.14 -5.64
C ASP A 232 -9.74 -2.20 -5.83
N TRP A 233 -10.45 -2.55 -4.75
CA TRP A 233 -11.57 -3.50 -4.79
C TRP A 233 -12.69 -3.07 -5.75
N LEU A 234 -12.99 -1.77 -5.80
CA LEU A 234 -13.96 -1.16 -6.72
C LEU A 234 -13.46 -1.18 -8.18
N GLN A 235 -12.19 -0.83 -8.40
CA GLN A 235 -11.59 -0.83 -9.75
C GLN A 235 -11.53 -2.22 -10.38
N GLU A 236 -11.21 -3.25 -9.60
CA GLU A 236 -11.25 -4.66 -10.06
C GLU A 236 -12.64 -5.08 -10.56
N ARG A 237 -13.69 -4.40 -10.09
CA ARG A 237 -15.10 -4.65 -10.45
C ARG A 237 -15.64 -3.65 -11.47
N GLY A 238 -14.78 -2.76 -11.99
CA GLY A 238 -15.16 -1.75 -12.97
C GLY A 238 -16.01 -0.61 -12.41
N ASP A 239 -16.03 -0.41 -11.08
CA ASP A 239 -16.76 0.71 -10.47
C ASP A 239 -15.93 2.00 -10.56
N PRO A 240 -16.45 3.07 -11.21
CA PRO A 240 -15.72 4.33 -11.43
C PRO A 240 -15.41 5.09 -10.13
N ARG A 241 -16.05 4.74 -9.01
CA ARG A 241 -15.75 5.34 -7.70
C ARG A 241 -14.35 4.99 -7.22
N GLY A 242 -13.82 3.83 -7.59
CA GLY A 242 -12.46 3.44 -7.25
C GLY A 242 -11.41 4.35 -7.90
N GLU A 243 -11.58 4.66 -9.19
CA GLU A 243 -10.75 5.64 -9.90
C GLU A 243 -10.85 7.02 -9.22
N PHE A 244 -12.07 7.45 -8.88
CA PHE A 244 -12.31 8.73 -8.22
C PHE A 244 -11.61 8.85 -6.86
N ILE A 245 -11.73 7.83 -5.99
CA ILE A 245 -11.01 7.79 -4.70
C ILE A 245 -9.51 7.92 -4.92
N THR A 246 -8.96 7.13 -5.84
CA THR A 246 -7.52 7.10 -6.16
C THR A 246 -7.02 8.47 -6.63
N LEU A 247 -7.76 9.14 -7.51
CA LEU A 247 -7.42 10.48 -8.00
C LEU A 247 -7.44 11.52 -6.86
N GLN A 248 -8.45 11.49 -5.98
CA GLN A 248 -8.54 12.42 -4.85
C GLN A 248 -7.42 12.21 -3.83
N LEU A 249 -7.13 10.95 -3.46
CA LEU A 249 -6.05 10.62 -2.55
C LEU A 249 -4.68 10.99 -3.13
N THR A 250 -4.46 10.70 -4.42
CA THR A 250 -3.23 11.10 -5.14
C THR A 250 -3.08 12.62 -5.15
N ARG A 251 -4.16 13.37 -5.42
CA ARG A 251 -4.16 14.83 -5.37
C ARG A 251 -3.84 15.36 -3.97
N LEU A 252 -4.48 14.85 -2.93
CA LEU A 252 -4.22 15.25 -1.54
C LEU A 252 -2.78 14.96 -1.14
N ARG A 253 -2.26 13.78 -1.52
CA ARG A 253 -0.86 13.42 -1.34
C ARG A 253 0.07 14.40 -2.04
N THR A 254 -0.25 14.80 -3.28
CA THR A 254 0.51 15.77 -4.09
C THR A 254 0.44 17.20 -3.53
N ILE A 255 -0.68 17.62 -2.95
CA ILE A 255 -0.81 18.91 -2.25
C ILE A 255 0.04 18.90 -0.97
N ALA A 256 -0.07 17.84 -0.15
CA ALA A 256 0.78 17.65 1.02
C ALA A 256 2.28 17.59 0.64
N LYS A 257 2.56 17.16 -0.60
CA LYS A 257 3.88 17.06 -1.21
C LYS A 257 4.56 18.39 -1.48
N SER A 258 3.78 19.39 -1.89
CA SER A 258 4.27 20.58 -2.59
C SER A 258 4.48 21.81 -1.70
N ARG A 259 4.07 21.79 -0.41
CA ARG A 259 4.12 22.93 0.53
C ARG A 259 3.43 24.21 0.01
N ALA A 260 2.67 24.15 -1.09
CA ALA A 260 1.97 25.30 -1.66
C ALA A 260 0.67 25.58 -0.88
N PRO A 261 0.25 26.85 -0.72
CA PRO A 261 -1.05 27.18 -0.16
C PRO A 261 -2.16 26.49 -0.97
N ALA A 262 -3.18 25.98 -0.27
CA ALA A 262 -4.19 25.01 -0.72
C ALA A 262 -5.12 25.43 -1.88
N SER A 263 -4.75 26.42 -2.69
CA SER A 263 -5.51 26.82 -3.85
C SER A 263 -5.12 25.95 -5.05
N GLY A 264 -5.98 25.01 -5.42
CA GLY A 264 -5.83 24.11 -6.58
C GLY A 264 -5.60 24.80 -7.94
N MET A 265 -5.65 26.14 -7.98
CA MET A 265 -5.27 26.97 -9.11
C MET A 265 -3.77 26.94 -9.42
N VAL A 266 -2.90 26.90 -8.40
CA VAL A 266 -1.43 26.95 -8.60
C VAL A 266 -0.89 25.60 -9.10
N LEU A 267 -1.51 24.48 -8.73
CA LEU A 267 -1.07 23.14 -9.13
C LEU A 267 -1.46 22.77 -10.58
N ARG A 268 -2.55 23.36 -11.12
CA ARG A 268 -3.00 23.12 -12.50
C ARG A 268 -2.03 23.69 -13.54
N GLN A 269 -1.32 24.75 -13.22
CA GLN A 269 -0.39 25.42 -14.14
C GLN A 269 1.01 24.78 -14.16
N LEU A 270 1.35 23.98 -13.14
CA LEU A 270 2.71 23.46 -12.93
C LEU A 270 2.90 22.00 -13.38
N ASN A 271 1.83 21.26 -13.70
CA ASN A 271 1.94 19.87 -14.17
C ASN A 271 0.75 19.46 -15.09
N PRO A 272 0.97 19.24 -16.40
CA PRO A 272 -0.07 18.81 -17.35
C PRO A 272 -0.79 17.51 -16.95
N GLN A 273 -0.08 16.51 -16.42
CA GLN A 273 -0.69 15.25 -15.97
C GLN A 273 -1.65 15.46 -14.78
N MET A 274 -1.36 16.43 -13.91
CA MET A 274 -2.29 16.80 -12.84
C MET A 274 -3.53 17.49 -13.40
N ALA A 275 -3.39 18.33 -14.42
CA ALA A 275 -4.54 18.98 -15.05
C ALA A 275 -5.51 17.96 -15.64
N GLU A 276 -5.00 16.91 -16.30
CA GLU A 276 -5.78 15.78 -16.80
C GLU A 276 -6.45 15.00 -15.66
N ALA A 277 -5.69 14.64 -14.62
CA ALA A 277 -6.24 13.97 -13.43
C ALA A 277 -7.37 14.77 -12.76
N PHE A 278 -7.23 16.10 -12.67
CA PHE A 278 -8.27 17.00 -12.16
C PHE A 278 -9.49 17.07 -13.08
N ALA A 279 -9.28 17.10 -14.40
CA ALA A 279 -10.38 17.09 -15.35
C ALA A 279 -11.17 15.77 -15.25
N ARG A 280 -10.46 14.65 -15.10
CA ARG A 280 -11.04 13.33 -14.91
C ARG A 280 -11.79 13.21 -13.57
N GLU A 281 -11.20 13.67 -12.47
CA GLU A 281 -11.86 13.76 -11.15
C GLU A 281 -13.18 14.55 -11.26
N LYS A 282 -13.16 15.70 -11.93
CA LYS A 282 -14.34 16.54 -12.11
C LYS A 282 -15.40 15.87 -13.00
N ALA A 283 -14.98 15.21 -14.07
CA ALA A 283 -15.88 14.48 -14.96
C ALA A 283 -16.59 13.35 -14.21
N LEU A 284 -15.83 12.51 -13.50
CA LEU A 284 -16.33 11.44 -12.64
C LEU A 284 -17.34 11.96 -11.60
N LEU A 285 -17.00 13.06 -10.90
CA LEU A 285 -17.91 13.65 -9.92
C LEU A 285 -19.17 14.25 -10.57
N THR A 286 -19.07 14.80 -11.78
CA THR A 286 -20.24 15.34 -12.50
C THR A 286 -21.21 14.23 -12.89
N GLU A 287 -20.66 13.11 -13.37
CA GLU A 287 -21.43 11.97 -13.85
C GLU A 287 -22.06 11.17 -12.71
N HIS A 288 -21.29 10.84 -11.66
CA HIS A 288 -21.70 9.86 -10.65
C HIS A 288 -22.13 10.46 -9.30
N ARG A 289 -22.10 11.79 -9.15
CA ARG A 289 -22.43 12.50 -7.89
C ARG A 289 -23.68 11.98 -7.19
N ARG A 290 -24.76 11.77 -7.94
CA ARG A 290 -26.05 11.39 -7.36
C ARG A 290 -26.00 9.98 -6.81
N ALA A 291 -25.44 9.04 -7.57
CA ALA A 291 -25.26 7.65 -7.16
C ALA A 291 -24.35 7.55 -5.92
N TRP A 292 -23.27 8.32 -5.86
CA TRP A 292 -22.36 8.30 -4.70
C TRP A 292 -22.87 9.07 -3.48
N SER A 293 -23.95 9.85 -3.64
CA SER A 293 -24.60 10.56 -2.54
C SER A 293 -25.66 9.72 -1.83
N VAL A 294 -26.00 8.52 -2.34
CA VAL A 294 -27.00 7.64 -1.70
C VAL A 294 -26.55 7.29 -0.27
N PRO A 295 -27.44 7.38 0.73
CA PRO A 295 -28.90 7.66 0.64
C PRO A 295 -29.30 9.14 0.82
N PHE A 296 -28.36 10.08 0.76
CA PHE A 296 -28.57 11.51 1.03
C PHE A 296 -28.85 12.35 -0.22
N GLU A 297 -28.94 11.75 -1.41
CA GLU A 297 -29.02 12.48 -2.68
C GLU A 297 -30.20 13.46 -2.76
N ALA A 298 -31.32 13.11 -2.12
CA ALA A 298 -32.50 13.97 -2.07
C ALA A 298 -32.35 15.14 -1.08
N THR A 299 -31.54 14.96 -0.03
CA THR A 299 -31.40 15.91 1.09
C THR A 299 -30.25 16.90 0.88
N LEU A 300 -29.33 16.63 -0.04
CA LEU A 300 -28.16 17.47 -0.28
C LEU A 300 -28.40 18.57 -1.32
N ALA A 301 -27.94 19.78 -1.00
CA ALA A 301 -27.85 20.89 -1.94
C ALA A 301 -26.60 20.76 -2.79
N HIS A 302 -26.80 20.47 -4.07
CA HIS A 302 -25.75 20.47 -5.08
C HIS A 302 -25.75 21.79 -5.88
N PRO A 303 -24.57 22.34 -6.29
CA PRO A 303 -23.24 21.77 -6.17
C PRO A 303 -22.51 22.10 -4.86
N LYS A 304 -23.17 22.77 -3.91
CA LYS A 304 -22.56 23.24 -2.65
C LYS A 304 -21.94 22.10 -1.83
N SER A 305 -22.57 20.93 -1.83
CA SER A 305 -22.03 19.72 -1.19
C SER A 305 -20.82 19.15 -1.95
N LYS A 306 -19.74 18.86 -1.22
CA LYS A 306 -18.43 18.47 -1.76
C LYS A 306 -18.06 17.05 -1.40
N PHE A 307 -17.26 16.45 -2.27
CA PHE A 307 -16.69 15.13 -2.06
C PHE A 307 -15.19 15.25 -1.85
N ASP A 308 -14.69 14.54 -0.85
CA ASP A 308 -13.26 14.36 -0.62
C ASP A 308 -12.96 12.91 -0.25
N ARG A 309 -11.79 12.42 -0.66
CA ARG A 309 -11.37 11.02 -0.50
C ARG A 309 -12.42 9.99 -0.96
N GLY A 310 -13.27 10.36 -1.93
CA GLY A 310 -14.35 9.54 -2.49
C GLY A 310 -15.67 9.51 -1.73
N PHE A 311 -15.82 10.34 -0.69
CA PHE A 311 -17.02 10.39 0.16
C PHE A 311 -17.50 11.83 0.35
N LEU A 312 -18.74 12.00 0.80
CA LEU A 312 -19.28 13.29 1.16
C LEU A 312 -18.46 13.86 2.33
N SER A 313 -17.85 15.02 2.13
CA SER A 313 -17.00 15.70 3.11
C SER A 313 -17.57 17.02 3.59
N THR A 314 -18.25 17.74 2.71
CA THR A 314 -19.03 18.93 3.04
C THR A 314 -20.48 18.70 2.66
N ALA A 315 -21.39 18.77 3.63
CA ALA A 315 -22.82 18.58 3.44
C ALA A 315 -23.57 19.90 3.58
N HIS A 316 -24.15 20.41 2.49
CA HIS A 316 -25.16 21.46 2.58
C HIS A 316 -26.53 20.77 2.52
N VAL A 317 -27.27 20.80 3.61
CA VAL A 317 -28.48 19.99 3.78
C VAL A 317 -29.72 20.86 3.67
N HIS A 318 -30.73 20.37 2.93
CA HIS A 318 -32.08 20.93 2.93
C HIS A 318 -32.87 20.37 4.10
N TRP A 319 -33.10 21.16 5.16
CA TRP A 319 -33.68 20.65 6.39
C TRP A 319 -35.04 19.97 6.17
N ARG A 320 -35.94 20.59 5.39
CA ARG A 320 -37.31 20.08 5.17
C ARG A 320 -37.33 18.65 4.61
N LYS A 321 -36.32 18.32 3.80
CA LYS A 321 -36.18 17.00 3.18
C LYS A 321 -35.53 16.00 4.13
N LEU A 322 -34.53 16.43 4.90
CA LEU A 322 -33.92 15.56 5.91
C LEU A 322 -34.91 15.23 7.04
N SER A 323 -35.69 16.21 7.51
CA SER A 323 -36.68 16.00 8.57
C SER A 323 -37.82 15.06 8.16
N SER A 324 -38.11 14.97 6.85
CA SER A 324 -39.07 13.98 6.32
C SER A 324 -38.52 12.56 6.24
N LEU A 325 -37.23 12.35 6.52
CA LEU A 325 -36.54 11.06 6.43
C LEU A 325 -35.79 10.74 7.73
N PRO A 326 -36.49 10.45 8.85
CA PRO A 326 -35.85 10.19 10.15
C PRO A 326 -34.73 9.13 10.14
N PRO A 327 -34.80 8.01 9.39
CA PRO A 327 -33.71 7.03 9.33
C PRO A 327 -32.40 7.60 8.79
N LEU A 328 -32.46 8.66 7.96
CA LEU A 328 -31.27 9.31 7.44
C LEU A 328 -30.60 10.18 8.49
N MET A 329 -31.30 10.67 9.51
CA MET A 329 -30.72 11.55 10.52
C MET A 329 -29.61 10.87 11.33
N THR A 330 -29.70 9.56 11.53
CA THR A 330 -28.72 8.78 12.31
C THR A 330 -27.91 7.81 11.44
N HIS A 331 -27.92 8.01 10.13
CA HIS A 331 -27.26 7.09 9.21
C HIS A 331 -25.73 7.16 9.35
N PRO A 332 -25.01 6.02 9.49
CA PRO A 332 -23.57 6.00 9.78
C PRO A 332 -22.71 6.66 8.70
N ALA A 333 -23.20 6.77 7.46
CA ALA A 333 -22.48 7.46 6.38
C ALA A 333 -22.21 8.96 6.64
N TRP A 334 -22.87 9.58 7.63
CA TRP A 334 -22.51 10.93 8.08
C TRP A 334 -21.10 11.01 8.67
N ALA A 335 -20.51 9.89 9.10
CA ALA A 335 -19.18 9.85 9.71
C ALA A 335 -18.06 10.37 8.80
N THR A 336 -18.25 10.41 7.47
CA THR A 336 -17.26 10.97 6.55
C THR A 336 -17.38 12.48 6.36
N VAL A 337 -18.46 13.09 6.87
CA VAL A 337 -18.71 14.52 6.73
C VAL A 337 -17.91 15.29 7.79
N GLN A 338 -17.06 16.19 7.32
CA GLN A 338 -16.21 17.03 8.16
C GLN A 338 -16.81 18.41 8.38
N GLN A 339 -17.62 18.89 7.43
CA GLN A 339 -18.27 20.19 7.48
C GLN A 339 -19.73 20.09 7.09
N PHE A 340 -20.61 20.78 7.80
CA PHE A 340 -22.02 20.84 7.43
C PHE A 340 -22.61 22.24 7.54
N GLN A 341 -23.57 22.52 6.67
CA GLN A 341 -24.39 23.71 6.72
C GLN A 341 -25.86 23.32 6.54
N ILE A 342 -26.73 23.90 7.38
CA ILE A 342 -28.17 23.79 7.27
C ILE A 342 -28.75 25.18 6.97
N ASP A 343 -29.90 25.22 6.31
CA ASP A 343 -30.65 26.45 6.08
C ASP A 343 -31.20 27.02 7.41
N PRO A 344 -31.30 28.37 7.56
CA PRO A 344 -31.59 29.02 8.85
C PRO A 344 -32.90 28.57 9.53
N GLU A 345 -33.89 28.18 8.74
CA GLU A 345 -35.16 27.63 9.23
C GLU A 345 -35.01 26.27 9.94
N GLY A 346 -34.00 25.47 9.57
CA GLY A 346 -33.74 24.13 10.13
C GLY A 346 -32.98 24.13 11.45
N GLU A 347 -32.33 25.24 11.80
CA GLU A 347 -31.47 25.34 12.99
C GLU A 347 -32.23 25.18 14.31
N ARG A 348 -33.51 25.56 14.34
CA ARG A 348 -34.35 25.49 15.55
C ARG A 348 -35.02 24.12 15.74
N THR A 349 -35.09 23.32 14.68
CA THR A 349 -35.90 22.09 14.63
C THR A 349 -35.06 20.81 14.61
N CYS A 350 -33.77 20.88 14.28
CA CYS A 350 -32.88 19.72 14.14
C CYS A 350 -31.76 19.64 15.19
N ALA A 351 -31.99 20.07 16.43
CA ALA A 351 -30.98 20.01 17.50
C ALA A 351 -30.34 18.62 17.63
N ALA A 352 -31.15 17.54 17.66
CA ALA A 352 -30.65 16.17 17.78
C ALA A 352 -29.75 15.73 16.61
N TRP A 353 -30.03 16.19 15.38
CA TRP A 353 -29.17 15.89 14.23
C TRP A 353 -27.87 16.69 14.27
N ILE A 354 -27.95 17.97 14.64
CA ILE A 354 -26.77 18.82 14.83
C ILE A 354 -25.86 18.21 15.90
N ASP A 355 -26.42 17.78 17.04
CA ASP A 355 -25.69 17.11 18.11
C ASP A 355 -25.04 15.80 17.62
N HIS A 356 -25.76 15.02 16.80
CA HIS A 356 -25.21 13.82 16.18
C HIS A 356 -24.01 14.13 15.26
N MET A 357 -24.12 15.14 14.39
CA MET A 357 -23.03 15.56 13.50
C MET A 357 -21.80 16.05 14.29
N ILE A 358 -22.03 16.81 15.35
CA ILE A 358 -20.96 17.29 16.24
C ILE A 358 -20.31 16.10 16.97
N ALA A 359 -21.09 15.11 17.42
CA ALA A 359 -20.57 13.90 18.06
C ALA A 359 -19.70 13.07 17.10
N LEU A 360 -19.98 13.11 15.79
CA LEU A 360 -19.15 12.52 14.75
C LEU A 360 -17.90 13.36 14.40
N GLY A 361 -17.73 14.54 15.02
CA GLY A 361 -16.60 15.45 14.81
C GLY A 361 -16.76 16.42 13.64
N ALA A 362 -17.96 16.56 13.07
CA ALA A 362 -18.22 17.50 11.99
C ALA A 362 -18.36 18.94 12.52
N VAL A 363 -17.80 19.90 11.78
CA VAL A 363 -17.83 21.32 12.14
C VAL A 363 -18.91 22.04 11.34
N ARG A 364 -19.66 22.92 11.99
CA ARG A 364 -20.63 23.79 11.34
C ARG A 364 -19.92 24.94 10.62
N VAL A 365 -20.30 25.21 9.37
CA VAL A 365 -19.70 26.26 8.51
C VAL A 365 -20.70 27.27 7.97
#